data_AF-A0A1W6N283-F1
#
_entry.id   AF-A0A1W6N283-F1
#
_cell.length_a   1.000
_cell.length_b   1.000
_cell.length_c   1.000
_cell.angle_alpha   90.00
_cell.angle_beta   90.00
_cell.angle_gamma   90.00
#
_symmetry.space_group_name_H-M   'P 1'
#
loop_
_entity.id
_entity.type
_entity.pdbx_description
1 polymer ?
#
loop_
_entity_poly.entity_id
_entity_poly.type
_entity_poly.pdbx_seq_one_letter_code
_entity_poly.pdbx_strand_id
1 'polypeptide(L)'
;MVNSIEDRLASPHLERLAKNLVAHLEESGMTKPEFAESIGMSGSQFRYVRSRAANPSIEMLAKISAKLKTPLYELLEDCQLGHRRNLSAKQMTKNLSVVMKRKYANSGLDKEQFAKIIGVSLPQLYLMLRGDSNPSLLIVIEIARRLGIGMWELLGVEPVGEQ
;
A
#
# COMPACT_ATOMS: atom_id res chain seq x y z
N MET A 1 -13.67 8.32 -7.01
CA MET A 1 -12.26 7.91 -7.18
C MET A 1 -11.65 7.96 -5.78
N VAL A 2 -11.16 6.83 -5.25
CA VAL A 2 -10.67 6.76 -3.85
C VAL A 2 -9.31 7.44 -3.76
N ASN A 3 -9.33 8.76 -3.53
CA ASN A 3 -8.14 9.58 -3.28
C ASN A 3 -8.50 11.04 -2.92
N SER A 4 -9.71 11.30 -2.42
CA SER A 4 -10.07 12.63 -1.92
C SER A 4 -9.32 12.92 -0.61
N ILE A 5 -9.35 14.18 -0.16
CA ILE A 5 -8.84 14.53 1.18
C ILE A 5 -9.65 13.78 2.25
N GLU A 6 -10.96 13.68 2.07
CA GLU A 6 -11.88 12.98 2.98
C GLU A 6 -11.55 11.49 3.08
N ASP A 7 -11.31 10.82 1.94
CA ASP A 7 -10.91 9.40 1.91
C ASP A 7 -9.60 9.17 2.69
N ARG A 8 -8.65 10.10 2.55
CA ARG A 8 -7.37 10.00 3.26
C ARG A 8 -7.51 10.22 4.76
N LEU A 9 -8.32 11.18 5.18
CA LEU A 9 -8.56 11.46 6.59
C LEU A 9 -9.34 10.34 7.27
N ALA A 10 -10.26 9.68 6.54
CA ALA A 10 -11.05 8.55 7.03
C ALA A 10 -10.28 7.22 7.03
N SER A 11 -9.11 7.14 6.38
CA SER A 11 -8.37 5.88 6.26
C SER A 11 -7.68 5.51 7.59
N PRO A 12 -8.03 4.37 8.21
CA PRO A 12 -7.35 3.90 9.42
C PRO A 12 -5.87 3.60 9.14
N HIS A 13 -5.52 3.05 7.97
CA HIS A 13 -4.12 2.75 7.65
C HIS A 13 -3.25 4.01 7.53
N LEU A 14 -3.77 5.10 6.96
CA LEU A 14 -3.02 6.36 6.89
C LEU A 14 -2.92 7.04 8.26
N GLU A 15 -3.94 6.91 9.10
CA GLU A 15 -3.86 7.33 10.51
C GLU A 15 -2.79 6.57 11.27
N ARG A 16 -2.74 5.24 11.12
CA ARG A 16 -1.74 4.39 11.75
C ARG A 16 -0.34 4.70 11.28
N LEU A 17 -0.15 4.85 9.97
CA LEU A 17 1.11 5.28 9.39
C LEU A 17 1.59 6.60 10.02
N ALA A 18 0.71 7.61 10.08
CA ALA A 18 1.05 8.90 10.65
C ALA A 18 1.45 8.79 12.14
N LYS A 19 0.69 8.03 12.94
CA LYS A 19 0.97 7.80 14.36
C LYS A 19 2.30 7.09 14.57
N ASN A 20 2.54 6.00 13.84
CA ASN A 20 3.75 5.19 14.00
C ASN A 20 5.00 5.94 13.52
N LEU A 21 4.88 6.76 12.48
CA LEU A 21 5.97 7.65 12.06
C LEU A 21 6.32 8.71 13.11
N VAL A 22 5.33 9.22 13.87
CA VAL A 22 5.58 10.14 14.97
C VAL A 22 6.26 9.43 16.15
N ALA A 23 5.80 8.23 16.51
CA ALA A 23 6.43 7.43 17.55
C ALA A 23 7.91 7.15 17.23
N HIS A 24 8.21 6.69 16.00
CA HIS A 24 9.59 6.47 15.56
C HIS A 24 10.43 7.76 15.55
N LEU A 25 9.85 8.91 15.20
CA LEU A 25 10.54 10.20 15.30
C LEU A 25 10.92 10.50 16.76
N GLU A 26 9.97 10.35 17.69
CA GLU A 26 10.19 10.62 19.12
C GLU A 26 11.25 9.68 19.71
N GLU A 27 11.20 8.39 19.38
CA GLU A 27 12.19 7.39 19.79
C GLU A 27 13.58 7.63 19.21
N SER A 28 13.66 8.19 18.01
CA SER A 28 14.95 8.42 17.34
C SER A 28 15.78 9.55 17.95
N GLY A 29 15.14 10.47 18.69
CA GLY A 29 15.77 11.71 19.17
C GLY A 29 16.16 12.69 18.06
N MET A 30 15.82 12.43 16.79
CA MET A 30 16.14 13.28 15.65
C MET A 30 15.19 14.48 15.53
N THR A 31 15.65 15.54 14.86
CA THR A 31 14.74 16.59 14.39
C THR A 31 13.85 16.08 13.25
N LYS A 32 12.73 16.77 13.00
CA LYS A 32 11.80 16.39 11.90
C LYS A 32 12.49 16.28 10.52
N PRO A 33 13.36 17.23 10.10
CA PRO A 33 14.05 17.11 8.82
C PRO A 33 15.03 15.94 8.77
N GLU A 34 15.83 15.72 9.82
CA GLU A 34 16.79 14.61 9.91
C GLU A 34 16.07 13.26 9.85
N PHE A 35 14.99 13.11 10.61
CA PHE A 35 14.18 11.90 10.60
C PHE A 35 13.60 11.64 9.21
N ALA A 36 13.01 12.66 8.58
CA ALA A 36 12.45 12.54 7.23
C ALA A 36 13.51 12.05 6.24
N GLU A 37 14.71 12.63 6.26
CA GLU A 37 15.82 12.22 5.41
C GLU A 37 16.26 10.77 5.70
N SER A 38 16.34 10.39 6.97
CA SER A 38 16.73 9.04 7.39
C SER A 38 15.82 7.93 6.84
N ILE A 39 14.53 8.23 6.67
CA ILE A 39 13.53 7.31 6.09
C ILE A 39 13.32 7.50 4.58
N GLY A 40 14.15 8.34 3.93
CA GLY A 40 14.12 8.55 2.49
C GLY A 40 13.00 9.46 2.00
N MET A 41 12.56 10.42 2.83
CA MET A 41 11.53 11.40 2.50
C MET A 41 12.08 12.83 2.61
N SER A 42 11.55 13.75 1.80
CA SER A 42 11.75 15.18 2.06
C SER A 42 10.93 15.63 3.27
N GLY A 43 11.34 16.72 3.93
CA GLY A 43 10.57 17.29 5.05
C GLY A 43 9.12 17.64 4.69
N SER A 44 8.86 18.07 3.45
CA SER A 44 7.51 18.32 2.94
C SER A 44 6.69 17.04 2.76
N GLN A 45 7.30 15.98 2.21
CA GLN A 45 6.64 14.68 2.10
C GLN A 45 6.29 14.14 3.47
N PHE A 46 7.22 14.21 4.42
CA PHE A 46 6.98 13.77 5.80
C PHE A 46 5.83 14.55 6.43
N ARG A 47 5.79 15.87 6.26
CA ARG A 47 4.68 16.72 6.72
C ARG A 47 3.34 16.24 6.14
N TYR A 48 3.26 16.01 4.83
CA TYR A 48 2.02 15.61 4.17
C TYR A 48 1.56 14.21 4.53
N VAL A 49 2.48 13.25 4.72
CA VAL A 49 2.12 11.92 5.21
C VAL A 49 1.61 11.99 6.65
N ARG A 50 2.33 12.70 7.52
CA ARG A 50 1.93 12.87 8.93
C ARG A 50 0.59 13.58 9.08
N SER A 51 0.28 14.54 8.22
CA SER A 51 -1.02 15.23 8.21
C SER A 51 -2.10 14.47 7.42
N ARG A 52 -1.81 13.26 6.91
CA ARG A 52 -2.69 12.48 6.01
C ARG A 52 -3.13 13.23 4.75
N ALA A 53 -2.37 14.26 4.35
CA ALA A 53 -2.60 14.99 3.11
C ALA A 53 -2.06 14.23 1.88
N ALA A 54 -1.17 13.26 2.08
CA ALA A 54 -0.62 12.40 1.03
C ALA A 54 -1.13 10.96 1.14
N ASN A 55 -1.18 10.27 0.00
CA ASN A 55 -1.47 8.84 -0.13
C ASN A 55 -0.25 8.15 -0.77
N PRO A 56 0.71 7.68 0.04
CA PRO A 56 1.97 7.11 -0.45
C PRO A 56 1.78 5.88 -1.34
N SER A 57 2.73 5.65 -2.26
CA SER A 57 2.80 4.41 -3.04
C SER A 57 3.30 3.23 -2.21
N ILE A 58 2.96 2.01 -2.62
CA ILE A 58 3.46 0.79 -1.97
C ILE A 58 4.98 0.76 -1.96
N GLU A 59 5.65 1.24 -3.02
CA GLU A 59 7.10 1.32 -3.04
C GLU A 59 7.67 2.30 -2.02
N MET A 60 7.08 3.49 -1.86
CA MET A 60 7.50 4.45 -0.83
C MET A 60 7.29 3.87 0.56
N LEU A 61 6.15 3.24 0.81
CA LEU A 61 5.84 2.59 2.08
C LEU A 61 6.82 1.46 2.42
N ALA A 62 7.15 0.62 1.44
CA ALA A 62 8.15 -0.44 1.61
C ALA A 62 9.55 0.11 1.89
N LYS A 63 9.94 1.24 1.26
CA LYS A 63 11.21 1.91 1.53
C LYS A 63 11.27 2.44 2.97
N ILE A 64 10.21 3.11 3.42
CA ILE A 64 10.07 3.60 4.80
C ILE A 64 10.17 2.43 5.78
N SER A 65 9.40 1.35 5.55
CA SER A 65 9.43 0.12 6.33
C SER A 65 10.85 -0.47 6.45
N ALA A 66 11.56 -0.59 5.33
CA ALA A 66 12.92 -1.10 5.33
C ALA A 66 13.91 -0.22 6.11
N LYS A 67 13.77 1.12 6.04
CA LYS A 67 14.62 2.07 6.78
C LYS A 67 14.37 2.05 8.27
N LEU A 68 13.10 1.97 8.67
CA LEU A 68 12.69 1.86 10.08
C LEU A 68 12.94 0.48 10.68
N LYS A 69 13.20 -0.53 9.83
CA LYS A 69 13.28 -1.95 10.21
C LYS A 69 11.98 -2.46 10.87
N THR A 70 10.86 -1.82 10.54
CA THR A 70 9.52 -2.17 10.99
C THR A 70 8.75 -2.75 9.82
N PRO A 71 8.21 -3.97 9.88
CA PRO A 71 7.40 -4.54 8.80
C PRO A 71 6.26 -3.61 8.38
N LEU A 72 5.97 -3.54 7.08
CA LEU A 72 4.98 -2.58 6.57
C LEU A 72 3.59 -2.76 7.19
N TYR A 73 3.18 -4.01 7.47
CA TYR A 73 1.90 -4.24 8.13
C TYR A 73 1.86 -3.68 9.56
N GLU A 74 2.96 -3.71 10.31
CA GLU A 74 3.04 -3.09 11.65
C GLU A 74 3.02 -1.56 11.56
N LEU A 75 3.55 -0.99 10.48
CA LEU A 75 3.43 0.46 10.25
C LEU A 75 2.00 0.89 9.94
N LEU A 76 1.18 0.01 9.36
CA LEU A 76 -0.18 0.33 8.88
C LEU A 76 -1.31 -0.22 9.76
N GLU A 77 -1.01 -1.09 10.74
CA GLU A 77 -2.00 -1.77 11.58
C GLU A 77 -1.50 -1.92 13.03
N ASP A 78 -2.43 -1.92 14.00
CA ASP A 78 -2.15 -2.16 15.43
C ASP A 78 -1.98 -3.67 15.73
N CYS A 79 -1.24 -4.41 14.91
CA CYS A 79 -1.05 -5.84 15.14
C CYS A 79 0.43 -6.25 15.02
N GLN A 80 1.01 -6.70 16.13
CA GLN A 80 2.24 -7.47 16.11
C GLN A 80 1.87 -8.91 15.74
N LEU A 81 1.99 -9.26 14.45
CA LEU A 81 1.71 -10.61 14.00
C LEU A 81 2.93 -11.19 13.29
N GLY A 82 3.74 -11.91 14.07
CA GLY A 82 5.01 -12.53 13.65
C GLY A 82 4.90 -13.65 12.60
N HIS A 83 3.71 -13.91 12.05
CA HIS A 83 3.50 -14.94 11.02
C HIS A 83 3.31 -14.39 9.61
N ARG A 84 3.13 -13.08 9.45
CA ARG A 84 2.97 -12.43 8.14
C ARG A 84 4.31 -12.28 7.43
N ARG A 85 4.32 -12.45 6.11
CA ARG A 85 5.54 -12.34 5.29
C ARG A 85 5.99 -10.88 5.23
N ASN A 86 7.24 -10.61 5.58
CA ASN A 86 7.85 -9.32 5.34
C ASN A 86 8.37 -9.25 3.90
N LEU A 87 7.66 -8.54 3.02
CA LEU A 87 7.95 -8.48 1.60
C LEU A 87 8.51 -7.12 1.18
N SER A 88 9.47 -7.15 0.25
CA SER A 88 9.95 -5.95 -0.44
C SER A 88 8.90 -5.39 -1.40
N ALA A 89 9.06 -4.12 -1.80
CA ALA A 89 8.24 -3.47 -2.83
C ALA A 89 8.09 -4.34 -4.09
N LYS A 90 9.23 -4.85 -4.61
CA LYS A 90 9.26 -5.67 -5.82
C LYS A 90 8.47 -6.97 -5.66
N GLN A 91 8.55 -7.60 -4.49
CA GLN A 91 7.77 -8.81 -4.21
C GLN A 91 6.27 -8.50 -4.13
N MET A 92 5.89 -7.42 -3.45
CA MET A 92 4.48 -7.00 -3.35
C MET A 92 3.88 -6.65 -4.72
N THR A 93 4.58 -5.87 -5.55
CA THR A 93 4.12 -5.55 -6.91
C THR A 93 4.02 -6.80 -7.80
N LYS A 94 4.98 -7.73 -7.68
CA LYS A 94 4.93 -9.00 -8.40
C LYS A 94 3.71 -9.84 -7.96
N ASN A 95 3.44 -9.92 -6.66
CA ASN A 95 2.27 -10.62 -6.14
C ASN A 95 0.97 -9.98 -6.61
N LEU A 96 0.86 -8.65 -6.55
CA LEU A 96 -0.27 -7.92 -7.09
C LEU A 96 -0.53 -8.36 -8.54
N SER A 97 0.49 -8.37 -9.40
CA SER A 97 0.35 -8.83 -10.79
C SER A 97 -0.17 -10.27 -10.90
N VAL A 98 0.37 -11.19 -10.10
CA VAL A 98 -0.04 -12.60 -10.08
C VAL A 98 -1.50 -12.75 -9.66
N VAL A 99 -1.91 -12.09 -8.58
CA VAL A 99 -3.28 -12.12 -8.08
C VAL A 99 -4.24 -11.50 -9.09
N MET A 100 -3.88 -10.35 -9.67
CA MET A 100 -4.65 -9.68 -10.71
C MET A 100 -4.85 -10.57 -11.95
N LYS A 101 -3.79 -11.23 -12.43
CA LYS A 101 -3.87 -12.18 -13.55
C LYS A 101 -4.80 -13.35 -13.25
N ARG A 102 -4.70 -13.93 -12.05
CA ARG A 102 -5.56 -15.06 -11.63
C ARG A 102 -7.03 -14.61 -11.54
N LYS A 103 -7.31 -13.49 -10.87
CA LYS A 103 -8.68 -12.95 -10.74
C LYS A 103 -9.26 -12.57 -12.11
N TYR A 104 -8.46 -12.01 -13.02
CA TYR A 104 -8.89 -11.74 -14.40
C TYR A 104 -9.22 -13.03 -15.15
N ALA A 105 -8.31 -14.01 -15.15
CA ALA A 105 -8.52 -15.29 -15.85
C ALA A 105 -9.78 -16.02 -15.36
N ASN A 106 -10.04 -15.98 -14.06
CA ASN A 106 -11.21 -16.64 -13.45
C ASN A 106 -12.52 -15.85 -13.60
N SER A 107 -12.45 -14.58 -14.01
CA SER A 107 -13.63 -13.72 -14.09
C SER A 107 -14.52 -13.99 -15.31
N GLY A 108 -13.95 -14.56 -16.38
CA GLY A 108 -14.64 -14.71 -17.68
C GLY A 108 -14.89 -13.38 -18.41
N LEU A 109 -14.35 -12.26 -17.91
CA LEU A 109 -14.56 -10.92 -18.46
C LEU A 109 -13.51 -10.55 -19.50
N ASP A 110 -13.85 -9.60 -20.37
CA ASP A 110 -12.85 -8.88 -21.15
C ASP A 110 -12.08 -7.87 -20.28
N LYS A 111 -11.05 -7.23 -20.85
CA LYS A 111 -10.14 -6.35 -20.07
C LYS A 111 -10.84 -5.07 -19.64
N GLU A 112 -11.70 -4.53 -20.50
CA GLU A 112 -12.45 -3.30 -20.29
C GLU A 112 -13.46 -3.48 -19.15
N GLN A 113 -14.21 -4.58 -19.17
CA GLN A 113 -15.14 -5.00 -18.13
C GLN A 113 -14.41 -5.22 -16.81
N PHE A 114 -13.30 -5.97 -16.83
CA PHE A 114 -12.52 -6.24 -15.62
C PHE A 114 -11.95 -4.96 -15.02
N ALA A 115 -11.35 -4.09 -15.84
CA ALA A 115 -10.85 -2.77 -15.43
C ALA A 115 -11.94 -1.93 -14.77
N LYS A 116 -13.14 -1.92 -15.35
CA LYS A 116 -14.31 -1.22 -14.80
C LYS A 116 -14.72 -1.78 -13.43
N ILE A 117 -14.76 -3.10 -13.26
CA ILE A 117 -15.12 -3.74 -11.99
C ILE A 117 -14.14 -3.34 -10.89
N ILE A 118 -12.84 -3.46 -11.14
CA ILE A 118 -11.80 -3.12 -10.16
C ILE A 118 -11.55 -1.61 -10.03
N GLY A 119 -12.22 -0.79 -10.85
CA GLY A 119 -12.22 0.67 -10.73
C GLY A 119 -10.93 1.35 -11.20
N VAL A 120 -10.25 0.80 -12.20
CA VAL A 120 -9.02 1.35 -12.78
C VAL A 120 -9.18 1.62 -14.27
N SER A 121 -8.32 2.46 -14.84
CA SER A 121 -8.29 2.65 -16.29
C SER A 121 -7.68 1.43 -16.99
N LEU A 122 -8.05 1.21 -18.26
CA LEU A 122 -7.47 0.12 -19.03
C LEU A 122 -5.92 0.18 -19.11
N PRO A 123 -5.28 1.35 -19.32
CA PRO A 123 -3.82 1.46 -19.23
C PRO A 123 -3.25 1.04 -17.86
N GLN A 124 -3.91 1.41 -16.75
CA GLN A 124 -3.49 1.00 -15.41
C GLN A 124 -3.59 -0.51 -15.23
N LEU A 125 -4.68 -1.14 -15.73
CA LEU A 125 -4.81 -2.58 -15.72
C LEU A 125 -3.64 -3.25 -16.46
N TYR A 126 -3.25 -2.76 -17.64
CA TYR A 126 -2.12 -3.30 -18.36
C TYR A 126 -0.78 -3.21 -17.60
N LEU A 127 -0.55 -2.14 -16.84
CA LEU A 127 0.63 -2.01 -15.99
C LEU A 127 0.58 -3.00 -14.81
N MET A 128 -0.59 -3.15 -14.18
CA MET A 128 -0.79 -4.10 -13.09
C MET A 128 -0.58 -5.54 -13.55
N LEU A 129 -1.15 -5.92 -14.70
CA LEU A 129 -0.97 -7.24 -15.28
C LEU A 129 0.47 -7.52 -15.70
N ARG A 130 1.26 -6.50 -16.05
CA ARG A 130 2.71 -6.69 -16.32
C ARG A 130 3.55 -6.76 -15.05
N GLY A 131 3.06 -6.23 -13.93
CA GLY A 131 3.83 -6.10 -12.69
C GLY A 131 4.68 -4.84 -12.65
N ASP A 132 4.32 -3.84 -13.47
CA ASP A 132 5.01 -2.55 -13.58
C ASP A 132 4.25 -1.43 -12.85
N SER A 133 3.15 -1.76 -12.15
CA SER A 133 2.34 -0.79 -11.42
C SER A 133 2.90 -0.48 -10.04
N ASN A 134 2.88 0.80 -9.65
CA ASN A 134 3.16 1.25 -8.28
C ASN A 134 1.95 2.02 -7.71
N PRO A 135 0.84 1.33 -7.42
CA PRO A 135 -0.37 1.99 -6.92
C PRO A 135 -0.15 2.61 -5.53
N SER A 136 -0.96 3.61 -5.21
CA SER A 136 -1.05 4.17 -3.85
C SER A 136 -1.82 3.27 -2.91
N LEU A 137 -1.58 3.41 -1.61
CA LEU A 137 -2.17 2.56 -0.58
C LEU A 137 -3.69 2.45 -0.70
N LEU A 138 -4.39 3.58 -0.80
CA LEU A 138 -5.85 3.56 -0.90
C LEU A 138 -6.36 2.93 -2.20
N ILE A 139 -5.58 3.00 -3.27
CA ILE A 139 -5.93 2.34 -4.54
C ILE A 139 -5.79 0.83 -4.41
N VAL A 140 -4.75 0.33 -3.73
CA VAL A 140 -4.61 -1.10 -3.44
C VAL A 140 -5.76 -1.60 -2.57
N ILE A 141 -6.13 -0.85 -1.53
CA ILE A 141 -7.26 -1.19 -0.65
C ILE A 141 -8.55 -1.29 -1.47
N GLU A 142 -8.82 -0.31 -2.32
CA GLU A 142 -10.04 -0.30 -3.13
C GLU A 142 -10.07 -1.43 -4.16
N ILE A 143 -8.94 -1.74 -4.80
CA ILE A 143 -8.82 -2.88 -5.73
C ILE A 143 -9.08 -4.19 -4.97
N ALA A 144 -8.42 -4.40 -3.83
CA ALA A 144 -8.59 -5.61 -3.02
C ALA A 144 -10.06 -5.80 -2.61
N ARG A 145 -10.69 -4.72 -2.13
CA ARG A 145 -12.12 -4.70 -1.77
C ARG A 145 -13.01 -5.10 -2.95
N ARG A 146 -12.77 -4.57 -4.14
CA ARG A 146 -13.55 -4.89 -5.35
C ARG A 146 -13.32 -6.33 -5.85
N LEU A 147 -12.16 -6.91 -5.54
CA LEU A 147 -11.82 -8.30 -5.83
C LEU A 147 -12.31 -9.29 -4.76
N GLY A 148 -12.93 -8.77 -3.69
CA GLY A 148 -13.42 -9.58 -2.57
C GLY A 148 -12.32 -10.19 -1.72
N ILE A 149 -11.12 -9.59 -1.68
CA ILE A 149 -9.97 -10.07 -0.91
C ILE A 149 -9.39 -8.97 -0.01
N GLY A 150 -8.58 -9.35 0.96
CA GLY A 150 -7.80 -8.46 1.79
C GLY A 150 -6.64 -7.79 1.02
N MET A 151 -6.24 -6.60 1.48
CA MET A 151 -5.09 -5.89 0.91
C MET A 151 -3.80 -6.72 1.01
N TRP A 152 -3.60 -7.40 2.14
CA TRP A 152 -2.40 -8.22 2.35
C TRP A 152 -2.37 -9.48 1.52
N GLU A 153 -3.53 -10.05 1.17
CA GLU A 153 -3.64 -11.13 0.19
C GLU A 153 -3.26 -10.62 -1.21
N LEU A 154 -3.75 -9.44 -1.61
CA LEU A 154 -3.40 -8.82 -2.89
C LEU A 154 -1.89 -8.55 -3.01
N LEU A 155 -1.24 -8.12 -1.92
CA LEU A 155 0.20 -7.86 -1.87
C LEU A 155 1.05 -9.11 -1.56
N GLY A 156 0.40 -10.25 -1.27
CA GLY A 156 1.03 -11.54 -0.97
C GLY A 156 1.73 -11.62 0.40
N VAL A 157 1.45 -10.68 1.30
CA VAL A 157 1.83 -10.73 2.72
C VAL A 157 1.07 -11.85 3.43
N GLU A 158 -0.18 -12.07 3.02
CA GLU A 158 -1.04 -13.19 3.40
C GLU A 158 -1.30 -14.10 2.19
N PRO A 159 -1.57 -15.40 2.42
CA PRO A 159 -2.01 -16.28 1.34
C PRO A 159 -3.39 -15.83 0.84
N VAL A 160 -3.62 -15.88 -0.47
CA VAL A 160 -4.94 -15.64 -1.05
C VAL A 160 -5.84 -16.82 -0.69
N GLY A 161 -6.91 -16.56 0.06
CA GLY A 161 -7.94 -17.56 0.37
C GLY A 161 -8.55 -18.13 -0.91
N GLU A 162 -8.77 -19.44 -0.93
CA GLU A 162 -9.58 -20.08 -1.96
C GLU A 162 -11.05 -19.70 -1.71
N GLN A 163 -11.59 -18.78 -2.53
CA GLN A 163 -13.02 -18.52 -2.64
C GLN A 163 -13.46 -18.82 -4.06
#